data_AF-A0A0P4W4J8-F1
#
_entry.id   AF-A0A0P4W4J8-F1
#
_cell.length_a   1.000
_cell.length_b   1.000
_cell.length_c   1.000
_cell.angle_alpha   90.00
_cell.angle_beta   90.00
_cell.angle_gamma   90.00
#
_symmetry.space_group_name_H-M   'P 1'
#
loop_
_entity.id
_entity.type
_entity.pdbx_description
1 polymer ?
#
loop_
_entity_poly.entity_id
_entity_poly.type
_entity_poly.pdbx_seq_one_letter_code
_entity_poly.pdbx_strand_id
1 'polypeptide(L)'
;MADKEEKVAQFSAVAGVDAERATFFLESAAWNLESALSSFYEQGEEEEAAAREGTGENLGERPEAEGAAGSPQKLPSQAAIQRALVNIMDQDSDSGGSGEEDGQAFYAGGSEHSGQQVLGPPRKKSDMVTKLFKSAKEHGAEVLDSEGQGKKSKKLSFGGTGYRLGLTSDDTEVIPDTSKKEERPRDVSLKMWRTGFTVDDGPLRAYEDPANAEFLNSIRRSEVPLELIREARGGEVYISMADHRHEDYVPPKVTLKAFSGAGHTLGSLVPTVVGQSDKGASGGASSQAGPTQDSKTLQKNAQEGLKVDESQPVTSIQLRMPDGSRLVARVNHTHTVGDIRHFVQTAQPAYITTDFGLMTTFPYAELTNLAQTVSEAKLLNSAIVVKTK
;
A
#
# COMPACT_ATOMS: atom_id res chain seq x y z
N MET A 1 29.46 44.41 -40.10
CA MET A 1 28.37 45.01 -39.30
C MET A 1 27.03 44.81 -40.01
N ALA A 2 26.96 45.02 -41.34
CA ALA A 2 25.75 44.79 -42.13
C ALA A 2 25.17 43.35 -42.03
N ASP A 3 26.01 42.30 -42.09
CA ASP A 3 25.53 40.90 -42.03
C ASP A 3 24.92 40.51 -40.68
N LYS A 4 25.26 41.27 -39.62
CA LYS A 4 24.75 41.04 -38.27
C LYS A 4 23.37 41.66 -38.12
N GLU A 5 23.17 42.88 -38.64
CA GLU A 5 21.88 43.57 -38.64
C GLU A 5 20.86 42.83 -39.51
N GLU A 6 21.27 42.24 -40.64
CA GLU A 6 20.40 41.43 -41.48
C GLU A 6 19.89 40.17 -40.76
N LYS A 7 20.76 39.48 -40.02
CA LYS A 7 20.39 38.30 -39.22
C LYS A 7 19.45 38.64 -38.08
N VAL A 8 19.64 39.80 -37.45
CA VAL A 8 18.73 40.30 -36.40
C VAL A 8 17.36 40.61 -36.99
N ALA A 9 17.29 41.21 -38.16
CA ALA A 9 16.03 41.49 -38.86
C ALA A 9 15.31 40.21 -39.32
N GLN A 10 16.05 39.20 -39.79
CA GLN A 10 15.47 37.90 -40.16
C GLN A 10 14.96 37.14 -38.92
N PHE A 11 15.71 37.17 -37.81
CA PHE A 11 15.28 36.54 -36.56
C PHE A 11 14.03 37.23 -36.00
N SER A 12 13.99 38.57 -35.95
CA SER A 12 12.82 39.30 -35.48
C SER A 12 11.60 39.12 -36.39
N ALA A 13 11.80 38.98 -37.71
CA ALA A 13 10.71 38.69 -38.65
C ALA A 13 10.09 37.29 -38.45
N VAL A 14 10.88 36.30 -38.04
CA VAL A 14 10.43 34.91 -37.86
C VAL A 14 9.87 34.66 -36.45
N ALA A 15 10.58 35.14 -35.41
CA ALA A 15 10.20 34.94 -34.01
C ALA A 15 9.26 36.03 -33.46
N GLY A 16 9.11 37.16 -34.16
CA GLY A 16 8.23 38.26 -33.74
C GLY A 16 8.71 39.04 -32.52
N VAL A 17 10.01 38.99 -32.18
CA VAL A 17 10.60 39.61 -30.99
C VAL A 17 11.40 40.87 -31.29
N ASP A 18 11.54 41.74 -30.28
CA ASP A 18 12.34 42.96 -30.36
C ASP A 18 13.80 42.70 -30.74
N ALA A 19 14.41 43.67 -31.43
CA ALA A 19 15.77 43.57 -31.96
C ALA A 19 16.82 43.27 -30.88
N GLU A 20 16.63 43.76 -29.65
CA GLU A 20 17.54 43.52 -28.52
C GLU A 20 17.49 42.07 -28.01
N ARG A 21 16.29 41.46 -28.04
CA ARG A 21 16.11 40.04 -27.66
C ARG A 21 16.66 39.14 -28.76
N ALA A 22 16.44 39.51 -30.03
CA ALA A 22 17.04 38.84 -31.18
C ALA A 22 18.58 38.88 -31.17
N THR A 23 19.21 40.01 -30.81
CA THR A 23 20.68 40.09 -30.71
C THR A 23 21.23 39.19 -29.60
N PHE A 24 20.53 39.07 -28.47
CA PHE A 24 20.97 38.22 -27.36
C PHE A 24 21.01 36.74 -27.74
N PHE A 25 19.95 36.22 -28.38
CA PHE A 25 19.92 34.82 -28.83
C PHE A 25 20.91 34.56 -29.96
N LEU A 26 21.04 35.49 -30.91
CA LEU A 26 22.04 35.37 -31.97
C LEU A 26 23.46 35.44 -31.42
N GLU A 27 23.75 36.23 -30.38
CA GLU A 27 25.07 36.27 -29.76
C GLU A 27 25.39 34.97 -29.02
N SER A 28 24.41 34.42 -28.30
CA SER A 28 24.55 33.12 -27.60
C SER A 28 24.76 31.95 -28.56
N ALA A 29 24.14 31.99 -29.75
CA ALA A 29 24.24 30.97 -30.79
C ALA A 29 25.36 31.24 -31.81
N ALA A 30 26.35 32.07 -31.45
CA ALA A 30 27.50 32.43 -32.30
C ALA A 30 27.10 32.95 -33.70
N TRP A 31 26.03 33.74 -33.78
CA TRP A 31 25.44 34.34 -34.98
C TRP A 31 24.91 33.32 -36.02
N ASN A 32 24.51 32.15 -35.55
CA ASN A 32 23.78 31.15 -36.33
C ASN A 32 22.26 31.31 -36.09
N LEU A 33 21.52 31.62 -37.16
CA LEU A 33 20.10 31.94 -37.08
C LEU A 33 19.23 30.72 -36.72
N GLU A 34 19.57 29.55 -37.25
CA GLU A 34 18.78 28.32 -37.04
C GLU A 34 18.92 27.83 -35.60
N SER A 35 20.15 27.80 -35.07
CA SER A 35 20.39 27.45 -33.67
C SER A 35 19.79 28.47 -32.69
N ALA A 36 19.83 29.76 -33.02
CA ALA A 36 19.19 30.79 -32.20
C ALA A 36 17.67 30.62 -32.15
N LEU A 37 17.04 30.29 -33.28
CA LEU A 37 15.58 30.10 -33.34
C LEU A 37 15.18 28.85 -32.56
N SER A 38 15.93 27.75 -32.69
CA SER A 38 15.72 26.55 -31.88
C SER A 38 15.81 26.84 -30.38
N SER A 39 16.86 27.54 -29.93
CA SER A 39 16.99 27.91 -28.51
C SER A 39 15.89 28.87 -28.04
N PHE A 40 15.40 29.75 -28.90
CA PHE A 40 14.28 30.64 -28.56
C PHE A 40 12.95 29.89 -28.41
N TYR A 41 12.65 28.94 -29.29
CA TYR A 41 11.43 28.14 -29.16
C TYR A 41 11.52 27.11 -28.02
N GLU A 42 12.70 26.55 -27.77
CA GLU A 42 12.95 25.67 -26.63
C GLU A 42 12.85 26.43 -25.29
N GLN A 43 13.35 27.67 -25.23
CA GLN A 43 13.20 28.53 -24.05
C GLN A 43 11.78 29.13 -23.92
N GLY A 44 11.08 29.37 -25.04
CA GLY A 44 9.69 29.82 -25.05
C GLY A 44 8.73 28.78 -24.48
N GLU A 45 9.03 27.48 -24.66
CA GLU A 45 8.31 26.39 -23.99
C GLU A 45 8.58 26.39 -22.47
N GLU A 46 9.77 26.78 -22.02
CA GLU A 46 10.08 26.95 -20.60
C GLU A 46 9.42 28.20 -19.98
N GLU A 47 9.30 29.30 -20.73
CA GLU A 47 8.61 30.52 -20.26
C GLU A 47 7.07 30.35 -20.27
N GLU A 48 6.50 29.58 -21.21
CA GLU A 48 5.08 29.18 -21.18
C GLU A 48 4.80 28.17 -20.06
N ALA A 49 5.74 27.27 -19.76
CA ALA A 49 5.65 26.38 -18.60
C ALA A 49 5.76 27.15 -17.27
N ALA A 50 6.58 28.21 -17.20
CA ALA A 50 6.74 29.05 -16.02
C ALA A 50 5.59 30.07 -15.83
N ALA A 51 4.97 30.55 -16.91
CA ALA A 51 3.82 31.48 -16.83
C ALA A 51 2.49 30.78 -16.46
N ARG A 52 2.41 29.45 -16.52
CA ARG A 52 1.21 28.68 -16.12
C ARG A 52 1.07 28.47 -14.60
N GLU A 53 2.02 28.94 -13.78
CA GLU A 53 1.90 28.96 -12.30
C GLU A 53 1.49 30.33 -11.71
N GLY A 54 1.06 31.30 -12.52
CA GLY A 54 0.66 32.62 -12.03
C GLY A 54 -0.59 33.19 -12.71
N THR A 55 -1.70 33.23 -11.95
CA THR A 55 -2.92 34.04 -12.16
C THR A 55 -3.86 33.63 -13.31
N GLY A 56 -5.11 33.31 -12.97
CA GLY A 56 -6.18 33.11 -13.94
C GLY A 56 -6.97 34.39 -14.18
N GLU A 57 -7.42 34.59 -15.42
CA GLU A 57 -8.76 35.09 -15.77
C GLU A 57 -9.05 34.90 -17.27
N ASN A 58 -10.35 34.70 -17.53
CA ASN A 58 -11.11 34.37 -18.72
C ASN A 58 -10.83 35.19 -20.02
N LEU A 59 -10.96 34.55 -21.21
CA LEU A 59 -11.86 34.92 -22.35
C LEU A 59 -11.32 34.47 -23.74
N GLY A 60 -12.17 33.76 -24.50
CA GLY A 60 -12.45 34.11 -25.91
C GLY A 60 -11.60 33.58 -27.07
N GLU A 61 -12.22 32.66 -27.84
CA GLU A 61 -12.28 32.63 -29.32
C GLU A 61 -11.21 31.91 -30.20
N ARG A 62 -11.78 30.98 -31.00
CA ARG A 62 -11.33 30.34 -32.25
C ARG A 62 -11.09 31.39 -33.36
N PRO A 63 -10.31 31.12 -34.44
CA PRO A 63 -10.72 30.20 -35.54
C PRO A 63 -9.57 29.30 -36.06
N GLU A 64 -9.83 28.04 -36.44
CA GLU A 64 -10.06 27.56 -37.82
C GLU A 64 -9.01 27.95 -38.88
N ALA A 65 -8.20 26.96 -39.31
CA ALA A 65 -7.91 26.73 -40.74
C ALA A 65 -7.36 25.31 -40.97
N GLU A 66 -7.92 24.66 -41.99
CA GLU A 66 -7.68 23.31 -42.49
C GLU A 66 -6.34 23.14 -43.22
N GLY A 67 -5.84 21.90 -43.37
CA GLY A 67 -4.87 21.61 -44.45
C GLY A 67 -3.98 20.38 -44.35
N ALA A 68 -4.57 19.18 -44.53
CA ALA A 68 -4.06 18.05 -45.31
C ALA A 68 -2.66 17.42 -45.07
N ALA A 69 -2.74 16.13 -44.69
CA ALA A 69 -2.10 14.96 -45.32
C ALA A 69 -0.61 14.63 -45.06
N GLY A 70 -0.39 13.42 -44.53
CA GLY A 70 0.81 12.63 -44.82
C GLY A 70 1.37 11.81 -43.64
N SER A 71 0.75 10.68 -43.31
CA SER A 71 1.44 9.63 -42.53
C SER A 71 2.30 8.76 -43.45
N PRO A 72 3.42 8.22 -42.93
CA PRO A 72 3.55 6.76 -42.98
C PRO A 72 3.93 6.15 -41.64
N GLN A 73 3.33 5.00 -41.37
CA GLN A 73 3.52 4.13 -40.23
C GLN A 73 4.78 3.24 -40.37
N LYS A 74 5.52 3.14 -39.25
CA LYS A 74 5.98 1.91 -38.55
C LYS A 74 7.12 1.08 -39.16
N LEU A 75 8.12 0.80 -38.31
CA LEU A 75 8.59 -0.55 -37.94
C LEU A 75 9.27 -0.50 -36.54
N PRO A 76 9.02 -1.47 -35.64
CA PRO A 76 9.60 -1.52 -34.30
C PRO A 76 10.79 -2.49 -34.22
N SER A 77 11.84 -2.11 -33.51
CA SER A 77 12.97 -2.95 -33.08
C SER A 77 13.45 -2.38 -31.74
N GLN A 78 13.81 -3.09 -30.68
CA GLN A 78 13.89 -4.49 -30.35
C GLN A 78 14.12 -4.51 -28.82
N ALA A 79 13.51 -5.43 -28.08
CA ALA A 79 13.86 -5.86 -26.71
C ALA A 79 14.25 -4.77 -25.68
N ALA A 80 13.26 -4.25 -24.96
CA ALA A 80 13.47 -3.51 -23.72
C ALA A 80 14.05 -4.44 -22.63
N ILE A 81 15.34 -4.31 -22.36
CA ILE A 81 15.94 -4.80 -21.12
C ILE A 81 15.43 -3.90 -20.00
N GLN A 82 14.47 -4.39 -19.24
CA GLN A 82 13.93 -3.70 -18.06
C GLN A 82 15.01 -3.69 -16.98
N ARG A 83 15.71 -2.56 -16.81
CA ARG A 83 16.72 -2.36 -15.77
C ARG A 83 16.03 -1.90 -14.48
N ALA A 84 16.26 -2.62 -13.38
CA ALA A 84 15.90 -2.13 -12.05
C ALA A 84 16.85 -0.98 -11.68
N LEU A 85 16.30 0.14 -11.23
CA LEU A 85 17.06 1.13 -10.48
C LEU A 85 16.98 0.73 -9.00
N VAL A 86 18.14 0.32 -8.47
CA VAL A 86 18.27 -0.12 -7.07
C VAL A 86 18.83 1.05 -6.27
N ASN A 87 18.15 1.43 -5.19
CA ASN A 87 18.62 2.48 -4.30
C ASN A 87 19.13 1.86 -3.00
N ILE A 88 20.38 2.10 -2.65
CA ILE A 88 20.99 1.51 -1.45
C ILE A 88 20.96 2.54 -0.32
N MET A 89 20.39 2.16 0.82
CA MET A 89 20.38 2.96 2.03
C MET A 89 21.35 2.31 3.03
N ASP A 90 22.54 2.89 3.14
CA ASP A 90 23.59 2.47 4.06
C ASP A 90 23.44 3.29 5.36
N GLN A 91 23.29 2.62 6.50
CA GLN A 91 23.33 3.30 7.79
C GLN A 91 24.81 3.40 8.20
N ASP A 92 25.36 4.61 8.14
CA ASP A 92 26.76 4.93 8.43
C ASP A 92 27.35 4.13 9.60
N SER A 93 28.36 3.31 9.27
CA SER A 93 29.51 3.13 10.15
C SER A 93 30.76 3.43 9.34
N ASP A 94 31.17 4.70 9.39
CA ASP A 94 32.45 5.20 8.91
C ASP A 94 33.61 4.38 9.52
N SER A 95 34.31 3.65 8.67
CA SER A 95 35.68 3.17 8.93
C SER A 95 36.36 2.93 7.59
N GLY A 96 36.98 3.99 7.06
CA GLY A 96 37.90 3.88 5.94
C GLY A 96 38.99 2.82 6.18
N GLY A 97 39.23 1.99 5.17
CA GLY A 97 40.28 0.98 5.20
C GLY A 97 40.13 -0.07 4.11
N SER A 98 40.51 0.28 2.89
CA SER A 98 40.76 -0.69 1.82
C SER A 98 41.85 -1.68 2.27
N GLY A 99 41.43 -2.81 2.86
CA GLY A 99 42.32 -3.87 3.35
C GLY A 99 41.62 -4.81 4.33
N GLU A 100 40.40 -5.28 4.02
CA GLU A 100 39.54 -6.03 4.95
C GLU A 100 39.73 -7.57 4.89
N GLU A 101 40.87 -8.05 4.41
CA GLU A 101 41.16 -9.50 4.38
C GLU A 101 41.91 -9.97 5.64
N ASP A 102 42.53 -9.05 6.39
CA ASP A 102 43.28 -9.34 7.60
C ASP A 102 42.55 -8.77 8.83
N GLY A 103 42.19 -9.63 9.79
CA GLY A 103 41.45 -9.23 11.00
C GLY A 103 42.08 -8.04 11.74
N GLN A 104 41.27 -7.36 12.57
CA GLN A 104 41.67 -6.15 13.30
C GLN A 104 43.06 -6.30 13.92
N ALA A 105 44.01 -5.50 13.41
CA ALA A 105 45.41 -5.60 13.78
C ALA A 105 45.66 -4.88 15.11
N PHE A 106 45.99 -5.63 16.16
CA PHE A 106 46.41 -5.08 17.44
C PHE A 106 47.93 -5.05 17.49
N TYR A 107 48.51 -3.86 17.68
CA TYR A 107 49.96 -3.74 17.85
C TYR A 107 50.32 -3.94 19.32
N ALA A 108 50.95 -5.07 19.64
CA ALA A 108 51.39 -5.40 20.98
C ALA A 108 52.90 -5.15 21.11
N GLY A 109 53.28 -4.18 21.95
CA GLY A 109 54.67 -3.83 22.24
C GLY A 109 55.03 -2.42 21.78
N GLY A 110 55.12 -1.48 22.73
CA GLY A 110 55.45 -0.09 22.48
C GLY A 110 56.91 0.21 22.79
N SER A 111 57.82 -0.18 21.91
CA SER A 111 59.17 0.38 21.89
C SER A 111 59.46 0.92 20.49
N GLU A 112 60.28 1.98 20.41
CA GLU A 112 60.52 2.76 19.18
C GLU A 112 61.04 1.94 17.99
N HIS A 113 61.44 0.68 18.20
CA HIS A 113 61.95 -0.22 17.16
C HIS A 113 61.39 -1.66 17.22
N SER A 114 60.44 -1.96 18.12
CA SER A 114 59.92 -3.31 18.25
C SER A 114 58.52 -3.34 18.82
N GLY A 115 57.59 -3.81 18.00
CA GLY A 115 56.26 -4.23 18.39
C GLY A 115 55.72 -5.22 17.37
N GLN A 116 54.99 -6.20 17.89
CA GLN A 116 54.48 -7.32 17.12
C GLN A 116 53.03 -7.02 16.76
N GLN A 117 52.70 -7.13 15.47
CA GLN A 117 51.32 -7.10 15.03
C GLN A 117 50.66 -8.44 15.38
N VAL A 118 49.63 -8.38 16.23
CA VAL A 118 48.77 -9.49 16.60
C VAL A 118 47.44 -9.29 15.88
N LEU A 119 47.20 -10.14 14.88
CA LEU A 119 45.92 -10.16 14.18
C LEU A 119 44.85 -10.73 15.11
N GLY A 120 43.76 -9.97 15.31
CA GLY A 120 42.61 -10.44 16.07
C GLY A 120 41.94 -11.64 15.42
N PRO A 121 41.12 -12.41 16.17
CA PRO A 121 40.37 -13.54 15.62
C PRO A 121 39.61 -13.14 14.35
N PRO A 122 39.63 -13.97 13.29
CA PRO A 122 38.95 -13.66 12.04
C PRO A 122 37.46 -13.46 12.32
N ARG A 123 36.90 -12.34 11.87
CA ARG A 123 35.47 -12.05 12.03
C ARG A 123 34.69 -13.13 11.24
N LYS A 124 33.82 -13.88 11.91
CA LYS A 124 33.03 -14.96 11.28
C LYS A 124 31.96 -14.39 10.35
N LYS A 125 31.90 -14.94 9.13
CA LYS A 125 30.81 -14.85 8.15
C LYS A 125 30.28 -13.43 7.88
N SER A 126 31.16 -12.45 7.71
CA SER A 126 30.95 -11.56 6.56
C SER A 126 30.98 -12.49 5.34
N ASP A 127 30.08 -12.44 4.38
CA ASP A 127 30.02 -11.28 3.51
C ASP A 127 28.92 -11.46 2.45
N MET A 128 27.93 -12.34 2.66
CA MET A 128 26.95 -12.61 1.60
C MET A 128 26.14 -11.36 1.26
N VAL A 129 25.72 -10.65 2.31
CA VAL A 129 24.96 -9.40 2.17
C VAL A 129 25.90 -8.27 1.73
N THR A 130 27.15 -8.20 2.22
CA THR A 130 28.11 -7.19 1.73
C THR A 130 28.41 -7.37 0.25
N LYS A 131 28.57 -8.62 -0.21
CA LYS A 131 28.73 -8.95 -1.63
C LYS A 131 27.48 -8.57 -2.43
N LEU A 132 26.29 -8.73 -1.86
CA LEU A 132 25.05 -8.29 -2.51
C LEU A 132 25.01 -6.77 -2.68
N PHE A 133 25.31 -6.00 -1.63
CA PHE A 133 25.35 -4.55 -1.67
C PHE A 133 26.47 -4.04 -2.60
N LYS A 134 27.64 -4.68 -2.57
CA LYS A 134 28.76 -4.38 -3.46
C LYS A 134 28.41 -4.66 -4.92
N SER A 135 27.83 -5.82 -5.23
CA SER A 135 27.37 -6.14 -6.59
C SER A 135 26.25 -5.20 -7.05
N ALA A 136 25.30 -4.87 -6.18
CA ALA A 136 24.24 -3.91 -6.50
C ALA A 136 24.84 -2.52 -6.81
N LYS A 137 25.82 -2.05 -6.02
CA LYS A 137 26.55 -0.79 -6.24
C LYS A 137 27.36 -0.80 -7.54
N GLU A 138 28.07 -1.88 -7.83
CA GLU A 138 28.87 -2.04 -9.06
C GLU A 138 27.99 -2.02 -10.34
N HIS A 139 26.74 -2.47 -10.24
CA HIS A 139 25.81 -2.54 -11.35
C HIS A 139 24.90 -1.31 -11.48
N GLY A 140 25.22 -0.20 -10.81
CA GLY A 140 24.56 1.09 -11.00
C GLY A 140 23.48 1.43 -9.97
N ALA A 141 23.52 0.83 -8.78
CA ALA A 141 22.69 1.28 -7.68
C ALA A 141 23.17 2.63 -7.15
N GLU A 142 22.27 3.60 -7.04
CA GLU A 142 22.56 4.91 -6.46
C GLU A 142 22.45 4.82 -4.94
N VAL A 143 23.47 5.31 -4.22
CA VAL A 143 23.42 5.38 -2.75
C VAL A 143 22.64 6.64 -2.40
N LEU A 144 21.48 6.47 -1.76
CA LEU A 144 20.67 7.60 -1.30
C LEU A 144 20.98 7.89 0.16
N ASP A 145 21.46 9.11 0.43
CA ASP A 145 21.70 9.60 1.79
C ASP A 145 20.37 9.67 2.58
N SER A 146 20.44 9.28 3.86
CA SER A 146 19.27 9.15 4.75
C SER A 146 18.52 10.48 5.01
N GLU A 147 19.04 11.62 4.57
CA GLU A 147 18.42 12.94 4.72
C GLU A 147 17.39 13.27 3.61
N GLY A 148 17.28 12.45 2.57
CA GLY A 148 16.33 12.61 1.47
C GLY A 148 14.94 12.02 1.71
N GLN A 149 14.42 11.96 2.95
CA GLN A 149 13.01 11.61 3.22
C GLN A 149 12.05 12.74 2.78
N GLY A 150 12.18 13.19 1.53
CA GLY A 150 11.32 14.16 0.90
C GLY A 150 10.12 13.49 0.26
N LYS A 151 8.98 13.55 0.96
CA LYS A 151 7.61 13.35 0.42
C LYS A 151 7.31 11.91 -0.02
N LYS A 152 6.91 11.06 0.94
CA LYS A 152 5.98 9.97 0.62
C LYS A 152 4.82 10.58 -0.16
N SER A 153 4.69 10.24 -1.43
CA SER A 153 3.57 10.69 -2.26
C SER A 153 2.30 10.39 -1.48
N LYS A 154 1.46 11.41 -1.24
CA LYS A 154 0.21 11.26 -0.50
C LYS A 154 -0.61 10.23 -1.27
N LYS A 155 -0.60 8.96 -0.81
CA LYS A 155 -1.43 7.92 -1.40
C LYS A 155 -2.86 8.41 -1.29
N LEU A 156 -3.56 8.52 -2.41
CA LEU A 156 -4.96 8.93 -2.42
C LEU A 156 -5.73 7.87 -1.61
N SER A 157 -6.26 8.26 -0.45
CA SER A 157 -7.04 7.39 0.44
C SER A 157 -8.37 6.97 -0.18
N PHE A 158 -8.73 7.57 -1.32
CA PHE A 158 -9.94 7.32 -2.06
C PHE A 158 -9.58 7.17 -3.54
N GLY A 159 -9.77 5.97 -4.08
CA GLY A 159 -9.69 5.68 -5.50
C GLY A 159 -11.06 5.19 -5.95
N GLY A 160 -11.70 5.92 -6.84
CA GLY A 160 -13.06 5.63 -7.28
C GLY A 160 -13.73 6.86 -7.87
N THR A 161 -14.66 6.62 -8.77
CA THR A 161 -15.43 7.65 -9.46
C THR A 161 -16.20 8.51 -8.46
N GLY A 162 -16.00 9.83 -8.51
CA GLY A 162 -16.76 10.80 -7.72
C GLY A 162 -18.10 11.13 -8.38
N TYR A 163 -19.17 11.17 -7.60
CA TYR A 163 -20.50 11.62 -8.05
C TYR A 163 -20.80 12.97 -7.41
N ARG A 164 -21.16 13.98 -8.20
CA ARG A 164 -21.64 15.26 -7.67
C ARG A 164 -23.09 15.09 -7.23
N LEU A 165 -23.38 15.37 -5.95
CA LEU A 165 -24.75 15.31 -5.43
C LEU A 165 -25.53 16.52 -5.96
N GLY A 166 -26.40 16.30 -6.94
CA GLY A 166 -27.33 17.29 -7.44
C GLY A 166 -28.38 17.67 -6.39
N LEU A 167 -28.94 18.88 -6.51
CA LEU A 167 -30.05 19.37 -5.68
C LEU A 167 -31.39 18.67 -6.00
N THR A 168 -31.45 17.87 -7.07
CA THR A 168 -32.62 17.12 -7.52
C THR A 168 -32.26 15.66 -7.81
N SER A 169 -33.26 14.77 -7.78
CA SER A 169 -33.09 13.32 -7.88
C SER A 169 -32.46 12.82 -9.20
N ASP A 170 -32.41 13.67 -10.23
CA ASP A 170 -31.97 13.30 -11.59
C ASP A 170 -30.61 13.93 -12.00
N ASP A 171 -30.00 14.75 -11.14
CA ASP A 171 -28.86 15.60 -11.51
C ASP A 171 -27.52 15.08 -10.95
N THR A 172 -27.32 13.76 -11.04
CA THR A 172 -26.08 13.12 -10.59
C THR A 172 -25.07 13.09 -11.73
N GLU A 173 -24.18 14.07 -11.76
CA GLU A 173 -23.08 14.08 -12.73
C GLU A 173 -21.93 13.18 -12.25
N VAL A 174 -21.58 12.21 -13.10
CA VAL A 174 -20.39 11.36 -12.93
C VAL A 174 -19.18 12.16 -13.36
N ILE A 175 -18.30 12.50 -12.42
CA ILE A 175 -17.02 13.10 -12.76
C ILE A 175 -16.10 11.95 -13.21
N PRO A 176 -15.75 11.86 -14.50
CA PRO A 176 -14.87 10.78 -14.97
C PRO A 176 -13.54 10.90 -14.24
N ASP A 177 -13.10 9.79 -13.67
CA ASP A 177 -11.81 9.71 -13.02
C ASP A 177 -10.71 9.94 -14.07
N THR A 178 -10.03 11.09 -14.01
CA THR A 178 -8.92 11.41 -14.90
C THR A 178 -7.62 10.73 -14.48
N SER A 179 -7.66 9.87 -13.45
CA SER A 179 -6.57 8.93 -13.21
C SER A 179 -6.55 7.89 -14.33
N LYS A 180 -5.90 8.24 -15.45
CA LYS A 180 -5.19 7.23 -16.24
C LYS A 180 -4.45 6.40 -15.20
N LYS A 181 -4.70 5.09 -15.21
CA LYS A 181 -3.91 4.12 -14.48
C LYS A 181 -2.52 4.11 -15.12
N GLU A 182 -1.78 5.18 -14.93
CA GLU A 182 -0.36 5.22 -15.12
C GLU A 182 0.16 4.11 -14.23
N GLU A 183 0.87 3.17 -14.84
CA GLU A 183 1.61 2.13 -14.14
C GLU A 183 2.70 2.87 -13.36
N ARG A 184 2.30 3.45 -12.23
CA ARG A 184 3.20 4.19 -11.37
C ARG A 184 4.31 3.23 -10.99
N PRO A 185 5.57 3.66 -11.12
CA PRO A 185 6.67 2.81 -10.73
C PRO A 185 6.49 2.35 -9.28
N ARG A 186 6.72 1.06 -9.05
CA ARG A 186 6.52 0.46 -7.74
C ARG A 186 7.82 0.49 -6.96
N ASP A 187 7.83 1.24 -5.87
CA ASP A 187 8.90 1.21 -4.88
C ASP A 187 8.73 -0.02 -3.98
N VAL A 188 9.73 -0.90 -4.00
CA VAL A 188 9.81 -2.12 -3.18
C VAL A 188 10.97 -1.97 -2.21
N SER A 189 10.71 -2.16 -0.93
CA SER A 189 11.73 -2.07 0.13
C SER A 189 12.22 -3.46 0.53
N LEU A 190 13.50 -3.74 0.31
CA LEU A 190 14.17 -4.97 0.70
C LEU A 190 15.01 -4.73 1.95
N LYS A 191 14.64 -5.35 3.07
CA LYS A 191 15.40 -5.27 4.33
C LYS A 191 16.14 -6.58 4.56
N MET A 192 17.45 -6.49 4.79
CA MET A 192 18.32 -7.65 5.01
C MET A 192 18.60 -7.81 6.50
N TRP A 193 18.08 -8.87 7.13
CA TRP A 193 18.19 -9.16 8.56
C TRP A 193 19.29 -10.19 8.84
N ARG A 194 19.55 -10.48 10.13
CA ARG A 194 20.54 -11.51 10.50
C ARG A 194 20.21 -12.91 9.97
N THR A 195 18.94 -13.31 10.02
CA THR A 195 18.48 -14.68 9.72
C THR A 195 17.76 -14.80 8.38
N GLY A 196 17.62 -13.72 7.63
CA GLY A 196 16.86 -13.70 6.38
C GLY A 196 16.63 -12.30 5.86
N PHE A 197 15.72 -12.15 4.91
CA PHE A 197 15.34 -10.84 4.37
C PHE A 197 13.82 -10.70 4.30
N THR A 198 13.33 -9.48 4.27
CA THR A 198 11.92 -9.18 4.03
C THR A 198 11.76 -8.28 2.83
N VAL A 199 10.71 -8.55 2.07
CA VAL A 199 10.25 -7.70 0.96
C VAL A 199 9.02 -6.94 1.46
N ASP A 200 9.09 -5.62 1.45
CA ASP A 200 8.08 -4.71 2.00
C ASP A 200 7.70 -5.05 3.46
N ASP A 201 6.40 -5.26 3.70
CA ASP A 201 5.82 -5.71 4.97
C ASP A 201 5.53 -7.23 4.97
N GLY A 202 6.26 -7.99 4.15
CA GLY A 202 6.09 -9.43 3.99
C GLY A 202 6.73 -10.29 5.09
N PRO A 203 6.48 -11.62 5.06
CA PRO A 203 7.12 -12.57 5.96
C PRO A 203 8.65 -12.60 5.80
N LEU A 204 9.36 -12.93 6.89
CA LEU A 204 10.80 -13.19 6.84
C LEU A 204 11.11 -14.41 5.97
N ARG A 205 11.99 -14.20 4.99
CA ARG A 205 12.49 -15.22 4.07
C ARG A 205 13.91 -15.59 4.46
N ALA A 206 14.12 -16.86 4.82
CA ALA A 206 15.44 -17.38 5.17
C ALA A 206 16.39 -17.39 3.97
N TYR A 207 17.69 -17.26 4.22
CA TYR A 207 18.73 -17.28 3.18
C TYR A 207 18.98 -18.67 2.60
N GLU A 208 18.69 -19.71 3.39
CA GLU A 208 18.99 -21.10 3.08
C GLU A 208 17.97 -21.77 2.14
N ASP A 209 16.82 -21.14 1.92
CA ASP A 209 15.76 -21.68 1.07
C ASP A 209 16.06 -21.46 -0.42
N PRO A 210 16.08 -22.51 -1.26
CA PRO A 210 16.37 -22.40 -2.69
C PRO A 210 15.43 -21.45 -3.45
N ALA A 211 14.16 -21.36 -3.06
CA ALA A 211 13.22 -20.43 -3.70
C ALA A 211 13.62 -18.95 -3.47
N ASN A 212 14.17 -18.66 -2.28
CA ASN A 212 14.66 -17.33 -1.93
C ASN A 212 16.05 -17.05 -2.52
N ALA A 213 16.84 -18.09 -2.80
CA ALA A 213 18.13 -17.97 -3.46
C ALA A 213 18.00 -17.43 -4.89
N GLU A 214 16.96 -17.83 -5.63
CA GLU A 214 16.66 -17.28 -6.96
C GLU A 214 16.41 -15.77 -6.90
N PHE A 215 15.61 -15.33 -5.92
CA PHE A 215 15.35 -13.91 -5.67
C PHE A 215 16.65 -13.13 -5.41
N LEU A 216 17.51 -13.63 -4.52
CA LEU A 216 18.79 -12.99 -4.21
C LEU A 216 19.75 -12.99 -5.41
N ASN A 217 19.75 -14.05 -6.22
CA ASN A 217 20.60 -14.12 -7.41
C ASN A 217 20.15 -13.16 -8.52
N SER A 218 18.84 -12.92 -8.67
CA SER A 218 18.35 -11.86 -9.56
C SER A 218 18.85 -10.49 -9.09
N ILE A 219 18.78 -10.20 -7.79
CA ILE A 219 19.26 -8.93 -7.24
C ILE A 219 20.79 -8.80 -7.36
N ARG A 220 21.56 -9.87 -7.15
CA ARG A 220 23.01 -9.87 -7.40
C ARG A 220 23.37 -9.50 -8.84
N ARG A 221 22.51 -9.88 -9.80
CA ARG A 221 22.68 -9.58 -11.22
C ARG A 221 22.00 -8.27 -11.63
N SER A 222 21.47 -7.50 -10.67
CA SER A 222 20.65 -6.31 -10.89
C SER A 222 19.47 -6.53 -11.84
N GLU A 223 18.92 -7.74 -11.81
CA GLU A 223 17.70 -8.14 -12.51
C GLU A 223 16.53 -8.07 -11.53
N VAL A 224 15.37 -7.56 -11.99
CA VAL A 224 14.15 -7.54 -11.17
C VAL A 224 13.72 -9.00 -10.93
N PRO A 225 13.58 -9.46 -9.66
CA PRO A 225 13.07 -10.79 -9.38
C PRO A 225 11.69 -11.03 -10.01
N LEU A 226 11.46 -12.22 -10.55
CA LEU A 226 10.22 -12.59 -11.26
C LEU A 226 8.96 -12.37 -10.39
N GLU A 227 9.08 -12.51 -9.07
CA GLU A 227 7.99 -12.20 -8.14
C GLU A 227 7.55 -10.73 -8.25
N LEU A 228 8.49 -9.79 -8.32
CA LEU A 228 8.20 -8.36 -8.39
C LEU A 228 7.67 -7.96 -9.78
N ILE A 229 8.15 -8.61 -10.85
CA ILE A 229 7.65 -8.38 -12.22
C ILE A 229 6.19 -8.81 -12.34
N ARG A 230 5.84 -10.00 -11.85
CA ARG A 230 4.46 -10.52 -11.89
C ARG A 230 3.50 -9.63 -11.11
N GLU A 231 3.98 -9.12 -9.98
CA GLU A 231 3.23 -8.26 -9.09
C GLU A 231 3.10 -6.81 -9.63
N ALA A 232 4.10 -6.31 -10.36
CA ALA A 232 4.07 -5.01 -11.03
C ALA A 232 3.33 -5.01 -12.39
N ARG A 233 2.88 -6.19 -12.86
CA ARG A 233 2.13 -6.37 -14.13
C ARG A 233 2.81 -5.76 -15.37
N GLY A 234 4.13 -5.62 -15.36
CA GLY A 234 4.91 -5.06 -16.47
C GLY A 234 5.36 -3.60 -16.30
N GLY A 235 4.98 -2.94 -15.20
CA GLY A 235 5.48 -1.60 -14.85
C GLY A 235 6.90 -1.62 -14.26
N GLU A 236 7.53 -0.44 -14.19
CA GLU A 236 8.86 -0.26 -13.61
C GLU A 236 8.87 -0.55 -12.10
N VAL A 237 9.93 -1.20 -11.62
CA VAL A 237 10.11 -1.56 -10.20
C VAL A 237 11.42 -0.96 -9.69
N TYR A 238 11.30 -0.12 -8.68
CA TYR A 238 12.41 0.45 -7.93
C TYR A 238 12.65 -0.39 -6.68
N ILE A 239 13.88 -0.85 -6.45
CA ILE A 239 14.20 -1.68 -5.28
C ILE A 239 15.08 -0.87 -4.33
N SER A 240 14.55 -0.52 -3.17
CA SER A 240 15.33 0.11 -2.09
C SER A 240 15.87 -0.96 -1.15
N MET A 241 17.20 -1.06 -1.01
CA MET A 241 17.84 -2.05 -0.14
C MET A 241 18.31 -1.40 1.16
N ALA A 242 17.93 -1.97 2.30
CA ALA A 242 18.30 -1.51 3.63
C ALA A 242 18.99 -2.64 4.44
N ASP A 243 20.14 -2.31 5.02
CA ASP A 243 20.94 -3.25 5.81
C ASP A 243 20.50 -3.26 7.29
N HIS A 244 20.03 -4.40 7.78
CA HIS A 244 19.66 -4.65 9.17
C HIS A 244 20.32 -5.95 9.69
N ARG A 245 21.52 -6.30 9.20
CA ARG A 245 22.20 -7.57 9.54
C ARG A 245 22.46 -7.79 11.03
N HIS A 246 22.49 -6.73 11.81
CA HIS A 246 22.71 -6.76 13.26
C HIS A 246 21.39 -6.84 14.06
N GLU A 247 20.24 -6.73 13.40
CA GLU A 247 18.92 -6.81 14.02
C GLU A 247 18.23 -8.15 13.72
N ASP A 248 17.46 -8.62 14.71
CA ASP A 248 16.55 -9.73 14.53
C ASP A 248 15.20 -9.22 14.01
N TYR A 249 14.64 -9.92 13.02
CA TYR A 249 13.35 -9.55 12.46
C TYR A 249 12.24 -9.69 13.50
N VAL A 250 11.60 -8.57 13.83
CA VAL A 250 10.36 -8.54 14.59
C VAL A 250 9.22 -8.28 13.61
N PRO A 251 8.26 -9.21 13.44
CA PRO A 251 7.17 -9.01 12.50
C PRO A 251 6.41 -7.72 12.87
N PRO A 252 6.23 -6.79 11.91
CA PRO A 252 5.52 -5.56 12.19
C PRO A 252 4.11 -5.90 12.67
N LYS A 253 3.67 -5.24 13.74
CA LYS A 253 2.28 -5.36 14.20
C LYS A 253 1.39 -4.93 13.05
N VAL A 254 0.56 -5.85 12.56
CA VAL A 254 -0.37 -5.59 11.44
C VAL A 254 -1.20 -4.35 11.80
N THR A 255 -0.82 -3.21 11.25
CA THR A 255 -1.62 -1.99 11.39
C THR A 255 -2.88 -2.26 10.59
N LEU A 256 -4.03 -2.21 11.27
CA LEU A 256 -5.32 -2.48 10.65
C LEU A 256 -5.42 -1.67 9.36
N LYS A 257 -5.39 -2.35 8.21
CA LYS A 257 -5.62 -1.73 6.91
C LYS A 257 -7.09 -1.27 6.92
N ALA A 258 -7.31 0.00 7.26
CA ALA A 258 -8.64 0.54 7.40
C ALA A 258 -9.39 0.42 6.06
N PHE A 259 -10.61 -0.11 6.11
CA PHE A 259 -11.54 -0.24 4.98
C PHE A 259 -11.02 -1.00 3.75
N SER A 260 -10.41 -2.18 3.96
CA SER A 260 -10.25 -3.14 2.86
C SER A 260 -11.58 -3.87 2.59
N GLY A 261 -12.37 -3.36 1.66
CA GLY A 261 -13.62 -3.97 1.20
C GLY A 261 -14.23 -3.16 0.07
N ALA A 262 -14.98 -3.80 -0.82
CA ALA A 262 -15.76 -3.08 -1.82
C ALA A 262 -16.89 -2.32 -1.10
N GLY A 263 -16.93 -1.00 -1.24
CA GLY A 263 -18.03 -0.19 -0.74
C GLY A 263 -19.31 -0.50 -1.53
N HIS A 264 -20.37 -0.90 -0.85
CA HIS A 264 -21.70 -1.09 -1.44
C HIS A 264 -22.57 0.09 -1.04
N THR A 265 -23.14 0.81 -2.01
CA THR A 265 -24.01 1.96 -1.76
C THR A 265 -25.39 1.50 -1.27
N LEU A 266 -25.80 1.95 -0.09
CA LEU A 266 -27.17 1.76 0.42
C LEU A 266 -28.08 2.81 -0.23
N GLY A 267 -28.43 2.62 -1.50
CA GLY A 267 -29.27 3.59 -2.20
C GLY A 267 -29.61 3.30 -3.66
N SER A 268 -28.91 2.40 -4.37
CA SER A 268 -29.38 1.95 -5.68
C SER A 268 -30.49 0.92 -5.48
N LEU A 269 -31.72 1.39 -5.46
CA LEU A 269 -32.89 0.55 -5.62
C LEU A 269 -32.80 -0.18 -6.96
N VAL A 270 -33.22 -1.45 -6.94
CA VAL A 270 -33.28 -2.44 -8.02
C VAL A 270 -31.97 -3.23 -8.23
N PRO A 271 -31.82 -4.43 -7.63
CA PRO A 271 -30.83 -5.39 -8.10
C PRO A 271 -31.17 -5.77 -9.53
N THR A 272 -30.29 -5.49 -10.48
CA THR A 272 -30.35 -6.10 -11.82
C THR A 272 -30.01 -7.58 -11.65
N VAL A 273 -31.05 -8.40 -11.53
CA VAL A 273 -30.94 -9.86 -11.67
C VAL A 273 -30.49 -10.14 -13.10
N VAL A 274 -29.18 -10.31 -13.28
CA VAL A 274 -28.61 -10.85 -14.50
C VAL A 274 -28.05 -12.22 -14.16
N GLY A 275 -28.73 -13.25 -14.67
CA GLY A 275 -28.18 -14.59 -14.77
C GLY A 275 -29.09 -15.68 -14.22
N GLN A 276 -30.08 -16.10 -15.01
CA GLN A 276 -30.14 -17.48 -15.57
C GLN A 276 -31.55 -17.72 -16.13
N SER A 277 -31.72 -17.50 -17.44
CA SER A 277 -32.81 -18.09 -18.21
C SER A 277 -32.19 -19.06 -19.21
N ASP A 278 -31.85 -20.25 -18.72
CA ASP A 278 -31.70 -21.43 -19.54
C ASP A 278 -32.73 -22.47 -19.09
N LYS A 279 -33.63 -22.78 -20.02
CA LYS A 279 -34.48 -23.96 -20.20
C LYS A 279 -34.80 -24.85 -18.99
N GLY A 280 -36.10 -24.97 -18.74
CA GLY A 280 -36.76 -26.28 -18.83
C GLY A 280 -36.96 -27.08 -17.54
N ALA A 281 -38.24 -27.19 -17.17
CA ALA A 281 -38.89 -28.37 -16.60
C ALA A 281 -38.58 -28.87 -15.16
N SER A 282 -39.70 -29.03 -14.45
CA SER A 282 -40.03 -30.04 -13.43
C SER A 282 -39.36 -30.01 -12.06
N GLY A 283 -40.17 -29.66 -11.05
CA GLY A 283 -40.50 -30.52 -9.91
C GLY A 283 -39.45 -30.73 -8.81
N GLY A 284 -39.75 -30.23 -7.60
CA GLY A 284 -39.11 -30.74 -6.38
C GLY A 284 -39.14 -29.76 -5.22
N ALA A 285 -39.99 -30.03 -4.23
CA ALA A 285 -40.04 -29.31 -2.97
C ALA A 285 -38.77 -29.56 -2.11
N SER A 286 -38.24 -28.52 -1.47
CA SER A 286 -37.70 -28.61 -0.10
C SER A 286 -37.32 -27.22 0.49
N SER A 287 -37.77 -27.03 1.73
CA SER A 287 -37.16 -26.25 2.83
C SER A 287 -36.61 -24.84 2.55
N GLN A 288 -37.48 -23.88 2.86
CA GLN A 288 -37.24 -22.59 3.50
C GLN A 288 -35.84 -22.41 4.17
N ALA A 289 -34.91 -21.78 3.46
CA ALA A 289 -33.75 -21.12 4.05
C ALA A 289 -34.01 -19.60 4.04
N GLY A 290 -34.22 -19.03 5.22
CA GLY A 290 -34.39 -17.58 5.39
C GLY A 290 -33.11 -16.81 5.04
N PRO A 291 -33.21 -15.49 4.80
CA PRO A 291 -32.14 -14.66 4.29
C PRO A 291 -31.00 -14.57 5.31
N THR A 292 -29.76 -14.50 4.83
CA THR A 292 -28.55 -14.20 5.59
C THR A 292 -28.69 -12.83 6.26
N GLN A 293 -29.31 -12.81 7.43
CA GLN A 293 -29.41 -11.65 8.30
C GLN A 293 -28.02 -11.34 8.84
N ASP A 294 -27.58 -10.09 8.71
CA ASP A 294 -26.33 -9.61 9.31
C ASP A 294 -26.26 -10.02 10.79
N SER A 295 -25.10 -10.49 11.26
CA SER A 295 -24.91 -10.91 12.66
C SER A 295 -25.38 -9.85 13.67
N LYS A 296 -25.30 -8.58 13.30
CA LYS A 296 -25.76 -7.43 14.10
C LYS A 296 -27.30 -7.31 14.18
N THR A 297 -28.05 -7.68 13.14
CA THR A 297 -29.53 -7.66 13.19
C THR A 297 -30.06 -8.81 14.01
N LEU A 298 -29.44 -10.00 13.93
CA LEU A 298 -29.75 -11.14 14.79
C LEU A 298 -29.53 -10.84 16.27
N GLN A 299 -28.42 -10.17 16.59
CA GLN A 299 -28.16 -9.71 17.96
C GLN A 299 -29.22 -8.71 18.46
N LYS A 300 -29.63 -7.76 17.61
CA LYS A 300 -30.67 -6.79 17.97
C LYS A 300 -32.02 -7.48 18.22
N ASN A 301 -32.40 -8.41 17.35
CA ASN A 301 -33.60 -9.22 17.53
C ASN A 301 -33.55 -10.04 18.83
N ALA A 302 -32.40 -10.66 19.12
CA ALA A 302 -32.20 -11.40 20.36
C ALA A 302 -32.33 -10.49 21.61
N GLN A 303 -31.83 -9.24 21.56
CA GLN A 303 -32.00 -8.26 22.64
C GLN A 303 -33.47 -7.85 22.82
N GLU A 304 -34.17 -7.61 21.72
CA GLU A 304 -35.61 -7.28 21.73
C GLU A 304 -36.43 -8.43 22.33
N GLY A 305 -36.04 -9.67 22.04
CA GLY A 305 -36.61 -10.88 22.65
C GLY A 305 -36.46 -10.96 24.17
N LEU A 306 -35.44 -10.31 24.74
CA LEU A 306 -35.20 -10.30 26.18
C LEU A 306 -36.09 -9.33 26.97
N LYS A 307 -36.89 -8.49 26.29
CA LYS A 307 -37.86 -7.56 26.92
C LYS A 307 -37.32 -6.85 28.17
N VAL A 308 -36.21 -6.14 27.99
CA VAL A 308 -35.56 -5.38 29.07
C VAL A 308 -36.46 -4.22 29.51
N ASP A 309 -36.84 -4.22 30.79
CA ASP A 309 -37.59 -3.14 31.43
C ASP A 309 -36.62 -2.14 32.05
N GLU A 310 -36.57 -0.91 31.51
CA GLU A 310 -35.68 0.17 31.96
C GLU A 310 -36.01 0.70 33.37
N SER A 311 -37.18 0.36 33.92
CA SER A 311 -37.55 0.74 35.29
C SER A 311 -36.90 -0.14 36.37
N GLN A 312 -36.36 -1.30 35.97
CA GLN A 312 -35.67 -2.24 36.85
C GLN A 312 -34.15 -2.13 36.71
N PRO A 313 -33.37 -2.62 37.69
CA PRO A 313 -31.91 -2.61 37.57
C PRO A 313 -31.45 -3.49 36.41
N VAL A 314 -30.83 -2.83 35.42
CA VAL A 314 -30.25 -3.43 34.22
C VAL A 314 -28.77 -3.76 34.48
N THR A 315 -28.34 -4.93 34.03
CA THR A 315 -26.95 -5.38 34.02
C THR A 315 -26.52 -5.81 32.61
N SER A 316 -25.21 -5.81 32.36
CA SER A 316 -24.65 -6.20 31.06
C SER A 316 -23.78 -7.44 31.19
N ILE A 317 -24.12 -8.52 30.50
CA ILE A 317 -23.39 -9.79 30.56
C ILE A 317 -22.59 -9.95 29.27
N GLN A 318 -21.30 -10.28 29.40
CA GLN A 318 -20.44 -10.52 28.24
C GLN A 318 -20.35 -12.03 27.98
N LEU A 319 -20.79 -12.45 26.80
CA LEU A 319 -20.72 -13.83 26.33
C LEU A 319 -19.53 -13.97 25.39
N ARG A 320 -18.59 -14.84 25.74
CA ARG A 320 -17.45 -15.21 24.90
C ARG A 320 -17.77 -16.51 24.20
N MET A 321 -17.92 -16.44 22.88
CA MET A 321 -18.21 -17.58 22.04
C MET A 321 -16.93 -18.36 21.72
N PRO A 322 -17.01 -19.66 21.39
CA PRO A 322 -15.85 -20.47 21.01
C PRO A 322 -15.26 -20.10 19.65
N ASP A 323 -16.01 -19.39 18.80
CA ASP A 323 -15.50 -18.78 17.56
C ASP A 323 -14.62 -17.53 17.81
N GLY A 324 -14.41 -17.17 19.08
CA GLY A 324 -13.65 -15.98 19.50
C GLY A 324 -14.47 -14.68 19.45
N SER A 325 -15.71 -14.72 18.97
CA SER A 325 -16.59 -13.57 18.95
C SER A 325 -17.07 -13.22 20.36
N ARG A 326 -17.35 -11.94 20.55
CA ARG A 326 -17.90 -11.39 21.80
C ARG A 326 -19.31 -10.91 21.55
N LEU A 327 -20.23 -11.41 22.35
CA LEU A 327 -21.61 -11.00 22.39
C LEU A 327 -21.90 -10.33 23.74
N VAL A 328 -22.72 -9.28 23.76
CA VAL A 328 -23.07 -8.58 25.01
C VAL A 328 -24.58 -8.60 25.14
N ALA A 329 -25.10 -9.18 26.22
CA ALA A 329 -26.51 -9.22 26.57
C ALA A 329 -26.83 -8.11 27.58
N ARG A 330 -27.86 -7.27 27.35
CA ARG A 330 -28.39 -6.38 28.38
C ARG A 330 -29.60 -7.05 28.99
N VAL A 331 -29.57 -7.27 30.30
CA VAL A 331 -30.57 -8.07 31.00
C VAL A 331 -30.91 -7.40 32.32
N ASN A 332 -32.15 -7.47 32.76
CA ASN A 332 -32.51 -7.19 34.15
C ASN A 332 -32.04 -8.28 35.12
N HIS A 333 -31.97 -7.94 36.41
CA HIS A 333 -31.57 -8.88 37.47
C HIS A 333 -32.55 -10.05 37.67
N THR A 334 -33.78 -9.90 37.17
CA THR A 334 -34.90 -10.86 37.25
C THR A 334 -34.86 -11.91 36.15
N HIS A 335 -34.06 -11.73 35.09
CA HIS A 335 -33.93 -12.75 34.04
C HIS A 335 -33.20 -13.98 34.55
N THR A 336 -33.45 -15.08 33.85
CA THR A 336 -32.90 -16.39 34.18
C THR A 336 -31.72 -16.75 33.29
N VAL A 337 -30.93 -17.74 33.72
CA VAL A 337 -29.88 -18.34 32.88
C VAL A 337 -30.48 -18.96 31.60
N GLY A 338 -31.71 -19.45 31.66
CA GLY A 338 -32.47 -19.94 30.50
C GLY A 338 -32.68 -18.88 29.43
N ASP A 339 -33.01 -17.64 29.84
CA ASP A 339 -33.19 -16.52 28.92
C ASP A 339 -31.87 -16.16 28.22
N ILE A 340 -30.75 -16.22 28.93
CA ILE A 340 -29.40 -16.01 28.37
C ILE A 340 -29.07 -17.10 27.34
N ARG A 341 -29.44 -18.35 27.62
CA ARG A 341 -29.25 -19.46 26.68
C ARG A 341 -30.07 -19.24 25.41
N HIS A 342 -31.32 -18.82 25.55
CA HIS A 342 -32.19 -18.50 24.42
C HIS A 342 -31.66 -17.30 23.61
N PHE A 343 -31.13 -16.29 24.28
CA PHE A 343 -30.47 -15.15 23.65
C PHE A 343 -29.30 -15.57 22.74
N VAL A 344 -28.45 -16.49 23.20
CA VAL A 344 -27.35 -17.04 22.38
C VAL A 344 -27.88 -17.79 21.17
N GLN A 345 -28.94 -18.60 21.34
CA GLN A 345 -29.56 -19.36 20.25
C GLN A 345 -30.17 -18.44 19.16
N THR A 346 -30.81 -17.35 19.57
CA THR A 346 -31.40 -16.37 18.64
C THR A 346 -30.32 -15.51 17.96
N ALA A 347 -29.28 -15.12 18.71
CA ALA A 347 -28.18 -14.31 18.18
C ALA A 347 -27.26 -15.11 17.24
N GLN A 348 -27.04 -16.40 17.52
CA GLN A 348 -26.28 -17.30 16.67
C GLN A 348 -27.04 -18.62 16.46
N PRO A 349 -27.75 -18.74 15.31
CA PRO A 349 -28.55 -19.93 14.98
C PRO A 349 -27.77 -21.25 14.97
N ALA A 350 -26.44 -21.21 14.81
CA ALA A 350 -25.56 -22.38 14.88
C ALA A 350 -25.62 -23.13 16.23
N TYR A 351 -25.97 -22.43 17.31
CA TYR A 351 -26.07 -23.01 18.67
C TYR A 351 -27.49 -23.49 19.00
N ILE A 352 -28.42 -23.46 18.05
CA ILE A 352 -29.75 -24.08 18.21
C ILE A 352 -29.62 -25.60 18.17
N THR A 353 -28.79 -26.13 17.27
CA THR A 353 -28.60 -27.57 17.06
C THR A 353 -27.43 -28.16 17.83
N THR A 354 -26.57 -27.31 18.42
CA THR A 354 -25.37 -27.73 19.14
C THR A 354 -25.59 -27.62 20.65
N ASP A 355 -25.27 -28.66 21.40
CA ASP A 355 -25.28 -28.59 22.86
C ASP A 355 -24.09 -27.77 23.37
N PHE A 356 -24.37 -26.81 24.25
CA PHE A 356 -23.37 -25.96 24.86
C PHE A 356 -23.66 -25.70 26.34
N GLY A 357 -22.61 -25.53 27.12
CA GLY A 357 -22.65 -25.09 28.51
C GLY A 357 -22.24 -23.62 28.64
N LEU A 358 -22.85 -22.93 29.61
CA LEU A 358 -22.46 -21.59 30.02
C LEU A 358 -21.57 -21.69 31.26
N MET A 359 -20.35 -21.14 31.19
CA MET A 359 -19.34 -21.25 32.25
C MET A 359 -18.88 -19.87 32.70
N THR A 360 -18.74 -19.65 34.00
CA THR A 360 -18.09 -18.45 34.54
C THR A 360 -16.57 -18.64 34.57
N THR A 361 -15.80 -17.56 34.45
CA THR A 361 -14.33 -17.64 34.47
C THR A 361 -13.76 -17.59 35.89
N PHE A 362 -14.33 -16.77 36.77
CA PHE A 362 -13.87 -16.59 38.14
C PHE A 362 -15.03 -16.29 39.11
N PRO A 363 -15.34 -17.19 40.06
CA PRO A 363 -14.86 -18.57 40.16
C PRO A 363 -15.32 -19.40 38.95
N TYR A 364 -14.58 -20.45 38.61
CA TYR A 364 -14.99 -21.36 37.55
C TYR A 364 -16.20 -22.19 38.00
N ALA A 365 -17.36 -21.96 37.39
CA ALA A 365 -18.60 -22.68 37.68
C ALA A 365 -19.42 -22.87 36.39
N GLU A 366 -19.97 -24.08 36.21
CA GLU A 366 -20.91 -24.36 35.12
C GLU A 366 -22.33 -24.00 35.56
N LEU A 367 -23.01 -23.19 34.76
CA LEU A 367 -24.39 -22.77 34.99
C LEU A 367 -25.34 -23.87 34.50
N THR A 368 -25.62 -24.84 35.35
CA THR A 368 -26.51 -25.98 35.05
C THR A 368 -27.98 -25.67 35.28
N ASN A 369 -28.30 -24.78 36.25
CA ASN A 369 -29.67 -24.44 36.60
C ASN A 369 -30.21 -23.32 35.72
N LEU A 370 -31.06 -23.66 34.75
CA LEU A 370 -31.67 -22.70 33.82
C LEU A 370 -32.70 -21.78 34.48
N ALA A 371 -33.29 -22.17 35.62
CA ALA A 371 -34.28 -21.37 36.34
C ALA A 371 -33.66 -20.34 37.29
N GLN A 372 -32.35 -20.43 37.55
CA GLN A 372 -31.66 -19.52 38.44
C GLN A 372 -31.60 -18.12 37.84
N THR A 373 -31.86 -17.10 38.67
CA THR A 373 -31.82 -15.71 38.20
C THR A 373 -30.38 -15.21 38.07
N VAL A 374 -30.19 -14.18 37.25
CA VAL A 374 -28.90 -13.52 37.05
C VAL A 374 -28.31 -12.99 38.37
N SER A 375 -29.17 -12.47 39.25
CA SER A 375 -28.75 -12.01 40.57
C SER A 375 -28.31 -13.15 41.50
N GLU A 376 -29.07 -14.24 41.56
CA GLU A 376 -28.75 -15.42 42.37
C GLU A 376 -27.50 -16.15 41.88
N ALA A 377 -27.29 -16.19 40.56
CA ALA A 377 -26.12 -16.80 39.93
C ALA A 377 -24.86 -15.91 40.03
N LYS A 378 -24.95 -14.73 40.66
CA LYS A 378 -23.87 -13.73 40.76
C LYS A 378 -23.29 -13.34 39.40
N LEU A 379 -24.15 -13.24 38.39
CA LEU A 379 -23.75 -12.95 37.00
C LEU A 379 -23.80 -11.46 36.65
N LEU A 380 -23.98 -10.58 37.64
CA LEU A 380 -24.04 -9.13 37.46
C LEU A 380 -22.73 -8.59 36.88
N ASN A 381 -22.81 -7.94 35.71
CA ASN A 381 -21.66 -7.39 34.97
C ASN A 381 -20.53 -8.40 34.73
N SER A 382 -20.88 -9.68 34.64
CA SER A 382 -19.91 -10.78 34.53
C SER A 382 -19.62 -11.17 33.09
N ALA A 383 -18.51 -11.90 32.91
CA ALA A 383 -18.16 -12.54 31.65
C ALA A 383 -18.42 -14.05 31.75
N ILE A 384 -19.21 -14.56 30.81
CA ILE A 384 -19.56 -15.97 30.66
C ILE A 384 -18.91 -16.49 29.39
N VAL A 385 -18.27 -17.65 29.49
CA VAL A 385 -17.71 -18.38 28.36
C VAL A 385 -18.73 -19.42 27.92
N VAL A 386 -19.03 -19.43 26.62
CA VAL A 386 -19.84 -20.46 25.98
C VAL A 386 -18.90 -21.57 25.54
N LYS A 387 -19.14 -22.79 26.03
CA LYS A 387 -18.35 -23.96 25.67
C LYS A 387 -19.27 -24.99 25.03
N THR A 388 -19.00 -25.36 23.79
CA THR A 388 -19.66 -26.50 23.14
C THR A 388 -19.28 -27.79 23.87
N LYS A 389 -20.25 -28.67 24.10
CA LYS A 389 -20.02 -29.93 24.82
C LYS A 389 -19.43 -31.01 23.93
#